data_AF-A0A3D8P6J2-F1
#
_entry.id   AF-A0A3D8P6J2-F1
#
_cell.length_a   1.000
_cell.length_b   1.000
_cell.length_c   1.000
_cell.angle_alpha   90.00
_cell.angle_beta   90.00
_cell.angle_gamma   90.00
#
_symmetry.space_group_name_H-M   'P 1'
#
loop_
_entity.id
_entity.type
_entity.pdbx_description
1 polymer ?
#
loop_
_entity_poly.entity_id
_entity_poly.type
_entity_poly.pdbx_seq_one_letter_code
_entity_poly.pdbx_strand_id
1 'polypeptide(L)'
;MRWLALVLLPFPALAQQVENPRPYGWWLGDELVQRIRIQGQVDPSSLPRPRAVDYWLDLREVARRDVPGGTELTLRWQNFYSALEPRERQVPASAIRLVDGAALELPGFRYVTAPIRPILAPSTPNQLQPDPPFHLIDPVRAGLRLLAWAMALVAGVLALAWQQGWFPFHRRAARPFTRA
;
A
#
# COMPACT_ATOMS: atom_id res chain seq x y z
N MET A 1 16.94 64.87 1.13
CA MET A 1 15.80 64.04 0.67
C MET A 1 16.20 62.58 0.76
N ARG A 2 15.48 61.83 1.61
CA ARG A 2 15.73 60.44 2.01
C ARG A 2 15.34 59.49 0.88
N TRP A 3 16.22 58.57 0.48
CA TRP A 3 15.82 57.28 -0.10
C TRP A 3 16.85 56.22 0.30
N LEU A 4 16.61 55.58 1.44
CA LEU A 4 17.27 54.34 1.85
C LEU A 4 16.61 53.21 1.07
N ALA A 5 17.33 52.65 0.10
CA ALA A 5 16.91 51.44 -0.60
C ALA A 5 17.05 50.25 0.36
N LEU A 6 15.91 49.72 0.81
CA LEU A 6 15.85 48.46 1.55
C LEU A 6 16.19 47.32 0.59
N VAL A 7 17.39 46.77 0.73
CA VAL A 7 17.78 45.50 0.10
C VAL A 7 16.97 44.40 0.79
N LEU A 8 15.97 43.86 0.10
CA LEU A 8 15.30 42.62 0.47
C LEU A 8 16.30 41.48 0.27
N LEU A 9 16.98 41.08 1.35
CA LEU A 9 17.75 39.85 1.35
C LEU A 9 16.77 38.67 1.19
N PRO A 10 17.07 37.69 0.31
CA PRO A 10 16.24 36.49 0.20
C PRO A 10 16.26 35.77 1.55
N PHE A 11 15.07 35.48 2.07
CA PHE A 11 14.91 34.57 3.21
C PHE A 11 15.66 33.26 2.92
N PRO A 12 16.29 32.63 3.93
CA PRO A 12 16.89 31.31 3.73
C PRO A 12 15.81 30.37 3.19
N ALA A 13 16.01 29.88 1.97
CA ALA A 13 15.17 28.83 1.42
C ALA A 13 15.23 27.65 2.39
N LEU A 14 14.12 27.36 3.08
CA LEU A 14 14.04 26.23 3.99
C LEU A 14 14.38 24.97 3.19
N ALA A 15 15.39 24.23 3.63
CA ALA A 15 15.79 23.03 2.94
C ALA A 15 14.64 22.00 3.03
N GLN A 16 14.15 21.58 1.86
CA GLN A 16 13.17 20.52 1.73
C GLN A 16 13.85 19.27 1.18
N GLN A 17 13.66 18.13 1.83
CA GLN A 17 14.01 16.84 1.25
C GLN A 17 12.74 16.21 0.71
N VAL A 18 12.71 15.93 -0.58
CA VAL A 18 11.53 15.47 -1.30
C VAL A 18 11.79 14.09 -1.86
N GLU A 19 11.01 13.12 -1.45
CA GLU A 19 10.97 11.78 -2.01
C GLU A 19 9.68 11.67 -2.84
N ASN A 20 9.85 11.76 -4.16
CA ASN A 20 8.76 11.59 -5.10
C ASN A 20 8.55 10.10 -5.42
N PRO A 21 7.33 9.71 -5.83
CA PRO A 21 7.10 8.40 -6.40
C PRO A 21 7.98 8.17 -7.64
N ARG A 22 8.19 6.89 -8.00
CA ARG A 22 8.86 6.53 -9.26
C ARG A 22 8.20 7.25 -10.45
N PRO A 23 8.95 7.66 -11.48
CA PRO A 23 8.38 8.50 -12.55
C PRO A 23 7.51 7.74 -13.57
N TYR A 24 7.45 6.40 -13.54
CA TYR A 24 6.71 5.61 -14.52
C TYR A 24 6.17 4.31 -13.92
N GLY A 25 5.34 3.59 -14.69
CA GLY A 25 4.75 2.32 -14.28
C GLY A 25 3.54 2.49 -13.36
N TRP A 26 2.71 3.49 -13.67
CA TRP A 26 1.48 3.80 -12.95
C TRP A 26 0.26 3.55 -13.83
N TRP A 27 -0.75 2.92 -13.28
CA TRP A 27 -2.04 2.70 -13.93
C TRP A 27 -3.16 3.51 -13.27
N LEU A 28 -4.36 3.41 -13.83
CA LEU A 28 -5.57 3.87 -13.16
C LEU A 28 -5.69 3.20 -11.79
N GLY A 29 -6.05 3.98 -10.78
CA GLY A 29 -6.35 3.51 -9.43
C GLY A 29 -5.12 3.41 -8.54
N ASP A 30 -3.92 3.47 -9.11
CA ASP A 30 -2.69 3.44 -8.33
C ASP A 30 -2.54 4.67 -7.44
N GLU A 31 -1.89 4.44 -6.31
CA GLU A 31 -1.58 5.46 -5.33
C GLU A 31 -0.12 5.94 -5.47
N LEU A 32 0.05 7.25 -5.61
CA LEU A 32 1.34 7.90 -5.68
C LEU A 32 1.63 8.57 -4.34
N VAL A 33 2.69 8.10 -3.66
CA VAL A 33 3.06 8.59 -2.33
C VAL A 33 4.23 9.55 -2.47
N GLN A 34 4.04 10.79 -2.04
CA GLN A 34 5.09 11.81 -1.97
C GLN A 34 5.41 12.09 -0.51
N ARG A 35 6.69 12.00 -0.13
CA ARG A 35 7.16 12.36 1.22
C ARG A 35 8.02 13.61 1.16
N ILE A 36 7.75 14.53 2.06
CA ILE A 36 8.43 15.83 2.10
C ILE A 36 8.86 16.08 3.54
N ARG A 37 10.16 16.27 3.76
CA ARG A 37 10.70 16.73 5.04
C ARG A 37 11.04 18.20 4.93
N ILE A 38 10.43 18.99 5.80
CA ILE A 38 10.54 20.45 5.85
C ILE A 38 11.26 20.82 7.13
N GLN A 39 12.26 21.71 7.04
CA GLN A 39 12.84 22.33 8.23
C GLN A 39 11.84 23.34 8.81
N GLY A 40 11.49 23.19 10.10
CA GLY A 40 10.49 24.04 10.76
C GLY A 40 9.10 23.41 10.90
N GLN A 41 8.25 24.11 11.67
CA GLN A 41 6.89 23.66 12.00
C GLN A 41 5.91 24.21 10.96
N VAL A 42 5.15 23.32 10.31
CA VAL A 42 4.13 23.70 9.34
C VAL A 42 2.86 24.15 10.06
N ASP A 43 2.18 25.19 9.57
CA ASP A 43 0.85 25.56 10.04
C ASP A 43 -0.18 24.53 9.52
N PRO A 44 -0.85 23.76 10.41
CA PRO A 44 -1.82 22.74 9.99
C PRO A 44 -2.97 23.30 9.14
N SER A 45 -3.35 24.56 9.36
CA SER A 45 -4.46 25.19 8.64
C SER A 45 -4.11 25.53 7.18
N SER A 46 -2.82 25.60 6.88
CA SER A 46 -2.29 25.89 5.54
C SER A 46 -2.16 24.66 4.65
N LEU A 47 -2.28 23.45 5.21
CA LEU A 47 -2.12 22.20 4.45
C LEU A 47 -3.25 22.03 3.41
N PRO A 48 -2.93 21.47 2.23
CA PRO A 48 -3.95 21.15 1.25
C PRO A 48 -4.91 20.10 1.82
N ARG A 49 -6.21 20.27 1.56
CA ARG A 49 -7.23 19.34 2.00
C ARG A 49 -7.41 18.22 0.97
N PRO A 50 -7.69 16.98 1.41
CA PRO A 50 -8.08 15.91 0.51
C PRO A 50 -9.27 16.31 -0.38
N ARG A 51 -9.09 16.19 -1.70
CA ARG A 51 -10.07 16.59 -2.72
C ARG A 51 -9.66 16.08 -4.11
N ALA A 52 -10.59 16.12 -5.04
CA ALA A 52 -10.27 16.10 -6.47
C ALA A 52 -9.50 17.38 -6.83
N VAL A 53 -8.26 17.19 -7.31
CA VAL A 53 -7.37 18.28 -7.71
C VAL A 53 -7.48 18.55 -9.20
N ASP A 54 -7.69 17.50 -9.99
CA ASP A 54 -7.99 17.56 -11.43
C ASP A 54 -8.89 16.35 -11.81
N TYR A 55 -9.44 16.30 -13.02
CA TYR A 55 -10.31 15.21 -13.49
C TYR A 55 -9.64 13.82 -13.44
N TRP A 56 -8.31 13.79 -13.37
CA TRP A 56 -7.49 12.58 -13.36
C TRP A 56 -6.75 12.38 -12.03
N LEU A 57 -6.81 13.33 -11.08
CA LEU A 57 -5.98 13.32 -9.88
C LEU A 57 -6.77 13.71 -8.64
N ASP A 58 -6.75 12.83 -7.65
CA ASP A 58 -7.22 13.12 -6.31
C ASP A 58 -6.06 13.21 -5.33
N LEU A 59 -6.12 14.18 -4.42
CA LEU A 59 -5.38 14.14 -3.17
C LEU A 59 -6.25 13.39 -2.15
N ARG A 60 -5.83 12.18 -1.77
CA ARG A 60 -6.59 11.29 -0.88
C ARG A 60 -6.31 11.54 0.58
N GLU A 61 -5.06 11.82 0.91
CA GLU A 61 -4.62 11.99 2.29
C GLU A 61 -3.44 12.96 2.37
N VAL A 62 -3.39 13.74 3.44
CA VAL A 62 -2.21 14.50 3.87
C VAL A 62 -1.94 14.13 5.31
N ALA A 63 -0.95 13.25 5.52
CA ALA A 63 -0.50 12.87 6.85
C ALA A 63 0.67 13.77 7.25
N ARG A 64 0.64 14.24 8.49
CA ARG A 64 1.69 15.06 9.10
C ARG A 64 2.27 14.32 10.29
N ARG A 65 3.60 14.39 10.43
CA ARG A 65 4.33 13.97 11.61
C ARG A 65 5.35 15.02 12.00
N ASP A 66 5.32 15.47 13.25
CA ASP A 66 6.36 16.34 13.77
C ASP A 66 7.60 15.51 14.12
N VAL A 67 8.76 15.97 13.66
CA VAL A 67 10.05 15.29 13.85
C VAL A 67 11.07 16.28 14.42
N PRO A 68 12.14 15.80 15.08
CA PRO A 68 13.21 16.70 15.51
C PRO A 68 13.74 17.53 14.33
N GLY A 69 13.71 18.86 14.48
CA GLY A 69 14.15 19.80 13.47
C GLY A 69 13.12 20.18 12.39
N GLY A 70 11.89 19.66 12.43
CA GLY A 70 10.85 20.12 11.52
C GLY A 70 9.61 19.23 11.39
N THR A 71 9.07 19.18 10.17
CA THR A 71 7.81 18.47 9.87
C THR A 71 8.03 17.50 8.72
N GLU A 72 7.55 16.28 8.87
CA GLU A 72 7.44 15.30 7.79
C GLU A 72 6.00 15.24 7.30
N LEU A 73 5.80 15.43 6.01
CA LEU A 73 4.52 15.34 5.33
C LEU A 73 4.51 14.13 4.39
N THR A 74 3.41 13.39 4.39
CA THR A 74 3.14 12.33 3.43
C THR A 74 1.84 12.67 2.70
N LEU A 75 1.94 12.94 1.40
CA LEU A 75 0.80 13.23 0.54
C LEU A 75 0.52 11.97 -0.29
N ARG A 76 -0.71 11.46 -0.19
CA ARG A 76 -1.19 10.31 -0.97
C ARG A 76 -2.09 10.80 -2.09
N TRP A 77 -1.64 10.60 -3.31
CA TRP A 77 -2.35 10.96 -4.51
C TRP A 77 -2.91 9.70 -5.17
N GLN A 78 -4.04 9.80 -5.86
CA GLN A 78 -4.59 8.67 -6.61
C GLN A 78 -4.95 9.11 -8.03
N ASN A 79 -4.50 8.32 -9.00
CA ASN A 79 -4.80 8.53 -10.41
C ASN A 79 -6.16 7.92 -10.76
N PHE A 80 -7.12 8.72 -11.21
CA PHE A 80 -8.48 8.28 -11.57
C PHE A 80 -8.76 8.27 -13.07
N TYR A 81 -7.75 8.50 -13.90
CA TYR A 81 -7.88 8.42 -15.35
C TYR A 81 -6.99 7.36 -15.96
N SER A 82 -7.58 6.49 -16.80
CA SER A 82 -6.82 5.61 -17.69
C SER A 82 -6.42 6.42 -18.91
N ALA A 83 -5.12 6.61 -19.10
CA ALA A 83 -4.65 7.16 -20.37
C ALA A 83 -4.99 6.22 -21.54
N LEU A 84 -5.06 6.76 -22.76
CA LEU A 84 -5.24 5.97 -23.99
C LEU A 84 -3.90 5.43 -24.51
N GLU A 85 -2.83 6.17 -24.19
CA GLU A 85 -1.44 5.88 -24.49
C GLU A 85 -0.59 6.35 -23.30
N PRO A 86 0.65 5.87 -23.13
CA PRO A 86 1.54 6.35 -22.08
C PRO A 86 1.68 7.89 -22.14
N ARG A 87 1.25 8.58 -21.08
CA ARG A 87 1.23 10.04 -21.04
C ARG A 87 1.82 10.58 -19.74
N GLU A 88 2.70 11.58 -19.88
CA GLU A 88 3.21 12.35 -18.75
C GLU A 88 2.08 13.18 -18.13
N ARG A 89 2.03 13.17 -16.80
CA ARG A 89 1.13 13.94 -15.95
C ARG A 89 1.95 14.75 -14.96
N GLN A 90 1.44 15.92 -14.62
CA GLN A 90 2.07 16.83 -13.68
C GLN A 90 1.17 17.05 -12.48
N VAL A 91 1.62 16.61 -11.30
CA VAL A 91 1.03 16.96 -10.02
C VAL A 91 1.42 18.41 -9.70
N PRO A 92 0.46 19.29 -9.39
CA PRO A 92 0.74 20.70 -9.14
C PRO A 92 1.47 20.92 -7.81
N ALA A 93 2.23 22.00 -7.72
CA ALA A 93 2.76 22.49 -6.46
C ALA A 93 1.63 22.98 -5.55
N SER A 94 1.86 22.98 -4.23
CA SER A 94 0.89 23.45 -3.24
C SER A 94 1.55 24.44 -2.27
N ALA A 95 1.01 25.65 -2.20
CA ALA A 95 1.45 26.64 -1.24
C ALA A 95 1.00 26.26 0.19
N ILE A 96 1.92 26.38 1.14
CA ILE A 96 1.72 26.18 2.57
C ILE A 96 2.36 27.32 3.36
N ARG A 97 2.10 27.36 4.67
CA ARG A 97 2.72 28.31 5.60
C ARG A 97 3.37 27.56 6.76
N LEU A 98 4.41 28.15 7.29
CA LEU A 98 4.99 27.75 8.56
C LEU A 98 4.35 28.53 9.71
N VAL A 99 4.50 28.00 10.93
CA VAL A 99 3.99 28.62 12.16
C VAL A 99 4.63 29.99 12.43
N ASP A 100 5.86 30.21 11.94
CA ASP A 100 6.54 31.51 12.00
C ASP A 100 6.04 32.53 10.96
N GLY A 101 5.06 32.14 10.14
CA GLY A 101 4.46 32.98 9.09
C GLY A 101 5.18 32.92 7.75
N ALA A 102 6.29 32.19 7.62
CA ALA A 102 6.98 32.03 6.35
C ALA A 102 6.11 31.26 5.33
N ALA A 103 6.07 31.76 4.09
CA ALA A 103 5.42 31.07 2.98
C ALA A 103 6.39 30.06 2.35
N LEU A 104 5.90 28.87 2.04
CA LEU A 104 6.66 27.80 1.42
C LEU A 104 5.80 27.10 0.36
N GLU A 105 6.40 26.63 -0.73
CA GLU A 105 5.72 25.74 -1.68
C GLU A 105 6.18 24.29 -1.51
N LEU A 106 5.21 23.39 -1.41
CA LEU A 106 5.40 21.96 -1.62
C LEU A 106 5.59 21.72 -3.12
N PRO A 107 6.71 21.14 -3.56
CA PRO A 107 6.97 20.95 -4.97
C PRO A 107 6.02 19.92 -5.59
N GLY A 108 5.53 20.24 -6.78
CA GLY A 108 4.88 19.27 -7.65
C GLY A 108 5.88 18.26 -8.21
N PHE A 109 5.36 17.23 -8.88
CA PHE A 109 6.18 16.22 -9.54
C PHE A 109 5.51 15.72 -10.82
N ARG A 110 6.27 14.99 -11.63
CA ARG A 110 5.80 14.41 -12.88
C ARG A 110 5.86 12.90 -12.83
N TYR A 111 4.90 12.25 -13.47
CA TYR A 111 4.89 10.80 -13.64
C TYR A 111 4.22 10.42 -14.96
N VAL A 112 4.51 9.23 -15.45
CA VAL A 112 3.91 8.65 -16.66
C VAL A 112 2.89 7.61 -16.25
N THR A 113 1.65 7.77 -16.70
CA THR A 113 0.59 6.77 -16.54
C THR A 113 0.43 5.97 -17.83
N ALA A 114 0.25 4.66 -17.68
CA ALA A 114 0.04 3.71 -18.76
C ALA A 114 -1.45 3.39 -18.93
N PRO A 115 -1.88 3.04 -20.16
CA PRO A 115 -3.25 2.64 -20.42
C PRO A 115 -3.57 1.27 -19.79
N ILE A 116 -4.80 1.07 -19.31
CA ILE A 116 -5.27 -0.27 -18.87
C ILE A 116 -5.55 -1.18 -20.07
N ARG A 117 -5.88 -0.58 -21.22
CA ARG A 117 -6.21 -1.31 -22.45
C ARG A 117 -5.47 -0.74 -23.66
N PRO A 118 -5.16 -1.56 -24.67
CA PRO A 118 -4.63 -1.05 -25.93
C PRO A 118 -5.63 -0.13 -26.62
N ILE A 119 -5.14 0.98 -27.20
CA ILE A 119 -5.96 1.91 -28.00
C ILE A 119 -6.59 1.23 -29.23
N LEU A 120 -5.95 0.17 -29.73
CA LEU A 120 -6.37 -0.60 -30.91
C LEU A 120 -7.59 -1.50 -30.66
N ALA A 121 -7.96 -1.70 -29.39
CA ALA A 121 -9.14 -2.46 -29.02
C ALA A 121 -10.13 -1.48 -28.35
N PRO A 122 -11.01 -0.79 -29.08
CA PRO A 122 -12.02 0.09 -28.50
C PRO A 122 -13.14 -0.70 -27.81
N SER A 123 -13.74 -0.13 -26.76
CA SER A 123 -14.91 -0.72 -26.08
C SER A 123 -16.18 -0.39 -26.83
N THR A 124 -16.92 -1.41 -27.27
CA THR A 124 -18.30 -1.22 -27.74
C THR A 124 -19.27 -1.90 -26.77
N PRO A 125 -20.51 -1.39 -26.60
CA PRO A 125 -21.51 -2.03 -25.74
C PRO A 125 -21.73 -3.51 -26.06
N ASN A 126 -21.56 -3.88 -27.34
CA ASN A 126 -21.73 -5.24 -27.84
C ASN A 126 -20.58 -6.20 -27.46
N GLN A 127 -19.49 -5.70 -26.85
CA GLN A 127 -18.37 -6.51 -26.36
C GLN A 127 -18.53 -6.94 -24.90
N LEU A 128 -19.60 -6.53 -24.21
CA LEU A 128 -19.89 -7.03 -22.87
C LEU A 128 -20.07 -8.55 -22.94
N GLN A 129 -19.15 -9.28 -22.33
CA GLN A 129 -19.28 -10.73 -22.19
C GLN A 129 -20.24 -11.01 -21.04
N PRO A 130 -21.03 -12.10 -21.12
CA PRO A 130 -21.81 -12.54 -19.99
C PRO A 130 -20.86 -12.83 -18.81
N ASP A 131 -21.36 -12.64 -17.59
CA ASP A 131 -20.61 -12.99 -16.40
C ASP A 131 -20.16 -14.45 -16.51
N PRO A 132 -18.86 -14.75 -16.24
CA PRO A 132 -18.41 -16.12 -16.27
C PRO A 132 -19.22 -16.93 -15.27
N PRO A 133 -19.56 -18.20 -15.58
CA PRO A 133 -20.28 -19.04 -14.64
C PRO A 133 -19.50 -19.11 -13.32
N PHE A 134 -20.20 -18.85 -12.22
CA PHE A 134 -19.60 -18.95 -10.89
C PHE A 134 -19.17 -20.41 -10.64
N HIS A 135 -17.88 -20.61 -10.33
CA HIS A 135 -17.34 -21.91 -9.94
C HIS A 135 -17.03 -21.91 -8.44
N LEU A 136 -17.73 -22.76 -7.69
CA LEU A 136 -17.33 -23.08 -6.33
C LEU A 136 -16.00 -23.85 -6.37
N ILE A 137 -15.10 -23.54 -5.44
CA ILE A 137 -13.90 -24.36 -5.23
C ILE A 137 -14.38 -25.74 -4.78
N ASP A 138 -14.15 -26.79 -5.58
CA ASP A 138 -14.47 -28.17 -5.22
C ASP A 138 -13.54 -28.66 -4.09
N PRO A 139 -14.05 -28.87 -2.85
CA PRO A 139 -13.21 -29.27 -1.73
C PRO A 139 -13.00 -30.79 -1.66
N VAL A 140 -13.62 -31.61 -2.51
CA VAL A 140 -13.66 -33.08 -2.36
C VAL A 140 -12.25 -33.68 -2.31
N ARG A 141 -11.36 -33.27 -3.21
CA ARG A 141 -9.96 -33.75 -3.21
C ARG A 141 -9.17 -33.32 -1.97
N ALA A 142 -9.46 -32.14 -1.42
CA ALA A 142 -8.85 -31.69 -0.17
C ALA A 142 -9.41 -32.47 1.02
N GLY A 143 -10.72 -32.71 1.05
CA GLY A 143 -11.42 -33.51 2.06
C GLY A 143 -10.94 -34.96 2.11
N LEU A 144 -10.78 -35.61 0.95
CA LEU A 144 -10.25 -36.98 0.87
C LEU A 144 -8.81 -37.07 1.38
N ARG A 145 -7.96 -36.08 1.04
CA ARG A 145 -6.59 -36.00 1.57
C ARG A 145 -6.58 -35.79 3.08
N LEU A 146 -7.41 -34.89 3.59
CA LEU A 146 -7.56 -34.65 5.02
C LEU A 146 -8.01 -35.92 5.75
N LEU A 147 -8.99 -36.64 5.21
CA LEU A 147 -9.47 -37.91 5.75
C LEU A 147 -8.36 -38.97 5.77
N ALA A 148 -7.60 -39.10 4.68
CA ALA A 148 -6.48 -40.04 4.61
C ALA A 148 -5.41 -39.74 5.66
N TRP A 149 -5.05 -38.45 5.84
CA TRP A 149 -4.10 -38.04 6.87
C TRP A 149 -4.64 -38.25 8.29
N ALA A 150 -5.93 -37.98 8.51
CA ALA A 150 -6.57 -38.23 9.80
C ALA A 150 -6.54 -39.73 10.15
N MET A 151 -6.84 -40.61 9.19
CA MET A 151 -6.76 -42.05 9.38
C MET A 151 -5.33 -42.51 9.65
N ALA A 152 -4.34 -42.00 8.91
CA ALA A 152 -2.93 -42.33 9.12
C ALA A 152 -2.46 -41.88 10.52
N LEU A 153 -2.88 -40.70 10.97
CA LEU A 153 -2.59 -40.19 12.31
C LEU A 153 -3.18 -41.10 13.40
N VAL A 154 -4.47 -41.46 13.28
CA VAL A 154 -5.14 -42.37 14.22
C VAL A 154 -4.45 -43.73 14.26
N ALA A 155 -4.12 -44.31 13.10
CA ALA A 155 -3.39 -45.56 13.03
C ALA A 155 -2.01 -45.47 13.69
N GLY A 156 -1.28 -44.37 13.47
CA GLY A 156 0.01 -44.11 14.11
C GLY A 156 -0.10 -43.99 15.63
N VAL A 157 -1.10 -43.27 16.13
CA VAL A 157 -1.36 -43.13 17.59
C VAL A 157 -1.73 -44.48 18.20
N LEU A 158 -2.57 -45.28 17.54
CA LEU A 158 -2.93 -46.62 18.01
C LEU A 158 -1.72 -47.56 18.04
N ALA A 159 -0.88 -47.54 16.99
CA ALA A 159 0.35 -48.31 16.95
C ALA A 159 1.31 -47.92 18.09
N LEU A 160 1.46 -46.62 18.35
CA LEU A 160 2.27 -46.12 19.45
C LEU A 160 1.70 -46.53 20.81
N ALA A 161 0.38 -46.37 21.03
CA ALA A 161 -0.29 -46.79 22.27
C ALA A 161 -0.12 -48.29 22.52
N TRP A 162 -0.19 -49.11 21.47
CA TRP A 162 0.07 -50.54 21.54
C TRP A 162 1.52 -50.85 21.92
N GLN A 163 2.50 -50.14 21.34
CA GLN A 163 3.92 -50.27 21.67
C GLN A 163 4.28 -49.79 23.08
N GLN A 164 3.62 -48.75 23.58
CA GLN A 164 3.85 -48.21 24.93
C GLN A 164 3.04 -48.95 26.01
N GLY A 165 2.10 -49.82 25.64
CA GLY A 165 1.23 -50.51 26.59
C GLY A 165 0.28 -49.56 27.31
N TRP A 166 -0.11 -48.47 26.64
CA TRP A 166 -1.12 -47.55 27.18
C TRP A 166 -2.50 -48.21 27.13
N PHE A 167 -3.42 -47.77 28.00
CA PHE A 167 -4.82 -48.19 27.94
C PHE A 167 -5.39 -47.92 26.53
N PRO A 168 -6.05 -48.88 25.85
CA PRO A 168 -6.55 -50.18 26.33
C PRO A 168 -5.57 -51.36 26.24
N PHE A 169 -4.41 -51.22 25.60
CA PHE A 169 -3.42 -52.27 25.33
C PHE A 169 -2.46 -52.60 26.50
N HIS A 170 -2.75 -52.10 27.70
CA HIS A 170 -1.97 -52.30 28.93
C HIS A 170 -1.82 -53.77 29.38
N ARG A 171 -2.72 -54.67 28.95
CA ARG A 171 -2.67 -56.10 29.28
C ARG A 171 -1.69 -56.82 28.35
N ARG A 172 -0.41 -56.86 28.73
CA ARG A 172 0.60 -57.72 28.09
C ARG A 172 0.75 -59.04 28.85
N ALA A 173 0.95 -60.13 28.12
CA ALA A 173 1.41 -61.39 28.70
C ALA A 173 2.75 -61.14 29.42
N ALA A 174 2.89 -61.65 30.66
CA ALA A 174 4.07 -61.44 31.48
C ALA A 174 5.34 -61.87 30.72
N ARG A 175 6.32 -60.97 30.61
CA ARG A 175 7.61 -61.30 30.00
C ARG A 175 8.35 -62.27 30.94
N PRO A 176 8.93 -63.38 30.46
CA PRO A 176 9.55 -64.41 31.30
C PRO A 176 10.60 -63.90 32.29
N PHE A 177 11.24 -62.76 32.00
CA PHE A 177 12.29 -62.15 32.82
C PHE A 177 11.80 -61.21 33.93
N THR A 178 10.49 -61.18 34.23
CA THR A 178 9.91 -60.37 35.33
C THR A 178 9.48 -61.19 36.54
N ARG A 179 9.80 -62.49 36.58
CA ARG A 179 9.71 -63.31 37.80
C ARG A 179 11.12 -63.61 38.28
N ALA A 180 11.53 -62.91 39.34
CA ALA A 180 12.64 -63.34 40.19
C ALA A 180 12.16 -64.47 41.11
#